data_AF-A0A5C6C4E2-F1
#
_entry.id   AF-A0A5C6C4E2-F1
#
_cell.length_a   1.000
_cell.length_b   1.000
_cell.length_c   1.000
_cell.angle_alpha   90.00
_cell.angle_beta   90.00
_cell.angle_gamma   90.00
#
_symmetry.space_group_name_H-M   'P 1'
#
loop_
_entity.id
_entity.type
_entity.pdbx_description
1 polymer ?
#
loop_
_entity_poly.entity_id
_entity_poly.type
_entity_poly.pdbx_seq_one_letter_code
_entity_poly.pdbx_strand_id
1 'polypeptide(L)'
;MSRRLTLIDLTGGAMLALVAVSLLSMSVSRMRATARMNSCSANLKQIGLGFHNYHSAYNQLPFGSGGTSAGSESEPMLGNANRLCGLVGVTPFIEQQALWQDIANPRSENGEYFPAMGPVPWYPPSKYSPWSRRPDALVCPDDPAHDENKVASSYLLNYGDAIENVGAAWLDAEPPYGDNRATTRGLFIRQHQVRFRDVLDGLSNTLMMTEGKLTGTRTAKNVTGMIADPSRCLVAHQDAATDFWDDPRPAVWADGSLLSIGFQTILPPNSPSCTSDKGLLEGVMSASSHHDGGVHVLMSDGKVAFVSDTIDAGQADSPSVAIGDYPNGTPAPPGSPSPYGIWGALGTRAAREVVNLDVLQPPQQSFTESQLKEFESFPLETWRDVKGRGSIQARQIDVDNNLLVLLMSDGKVRRIPLEKVNREDAYRALRTKQERLDGMMATFMDDMQLALGYLEQKEFATFVDECVLFNESTADHTQPRQQLISELATYRGRLILALDQVIAMAPSQQSNWTAQVNANGLILNIRGTSAKFHAQRSAGRWKILLD
;
A
#
# COMPACT_ATOMS: atom_id res chain seq x y z
N MET A 1 58.09 16.18 12.99
CA MET A 1 57.24 17.21 12.36
C MET A 1 55.78 16.87 12.66
N SER A 2 55.23 17.36 13.77
CA SER A 2 53.79 17.27 14.01
C SER A 2 53.10 18.28 13.10
N ARG A 3 52.31 17.79 12.13
CA ARG A 3 51.40 18.65 11.37
C ARG A 3 50.47 19.31 12.39
N ARG A 4 50.63 20.61 12.62
CA ARG A 4 49.66 21.41 13.37
C ARG A 4 48.37 21.38 12.55
N LEU A 5 47.37 20.62 13.00
CA LEU A 5 46.01 20.74 12.48
C LEU A 5 45.55 22.16 12.75
N THR A 6 45.26 22.90 11.69
CA THR A 6 44.71 24.25 11.83
C THR A 6 43.22 24.15 12.11
N LEU A 7 42.64 25.17 12.75
CA LEU A 7 41.19 25.26 13.02
C LEU A 7 40.38 25.00 11.73
N ILE A 8 40.93 25.40 10.58
CA ILE A 8 40.37 25.27 9.24
C ILE A 8 40.30 23.80 8.78
N ASP A 9 41.31 22.98 9.10
CA ASP A 9 41.31 21.55 8.74
C ASP A 9 40.27 20.76 9.53
N LEU A 10 40.04 21.14 10.79
CA LEU A 10 39.05 20.51 11.66
C LEU A 10 37.62 20.90 11.26
N THR A 11 37.38 22.17 10.93
CA THR A 11 36.07 22.67 10.51
C THR A 11 35.70 22.22 9.09
N GLY A 12 36.66 22.21 8.17
CA GLY A 12 36.46 21.73 6.80
C GLY A 12 36.11 20.23 6.75
N GLY A 13 36.81 19.40 7.54
CA GLY A 13 36.51 17.97 7.65
C GLY A 13 35.12 17.69 8.26
N ALA A 14 34.73 18.45 9.27
CA ALA A 14 33.40 18.34 9.89
C ALA A 14 32.27 18.74 8.93
N MET A 15 32.45 19.84 8.17
CA MET A 15 31.51 20.26 7.11
C MET A 15 31.31 19.18 6.05
N LEU A 16 32.40 18.58 5.57
CA LEU A 16 32.32 17.52 4.55
C LEU A 16 31.59 16.27 5.08
N ALA A 17 31.85 15.87 6.33
CA ALA A 17 31.18 14.73 6.97
C ALA A 17 29.67 14.99 7.19
N LEU A 18 29.28 16.22 7.57
CA LEU A 18 27.88 16.60 7.76
C LEU A 18 27.08 16.60 6.46
N VAL A 19 27.69 17.08 5.36
CA VAL A 19 27.10 17.01 4.01
C VAL A 19 26.92 15.56 3.56
N ALA A 20 27.94 14.71 3.77
CA ALA A 20 27.84 13.28 3.44
C ALA A 20 26.73 12.56 4.21
N VAL A 21 26.59 12.81 5.53
CA VAL A 21 25.50 12.27 6.35
C VAL A 21 24.13 12.80 5.90
N SER A 22 24.06 14.05 5.44
CA SER A 22 22.81 14.68 5.01
C SER A 22 22.29 14.18 3.66
N LEU A 23 23.20 13.92 2.71
CA LEU A 23 22.88 13.29 1.42
C LEU A 23 22.46 11.82 1.59
N LEU A 24 23.08 11.12 2.57
CA LEU A 24 22.67 9.78 2.95
C LEU A 24 21.24 9.78 3.53
N SER A 25 20.79 10.82 4.23
CA SER A 25 19.48 10.84 4.90
C SER A 25 18.26 11.00 3.96
N MET A 26 18.38 11.78 2.88
CA MET A 26 17.32 11.96 1.86
C MET A 26 17.12 10.68 1.07
N SER A 27 18.24 10.05 0.70
CA SER A 27 18.25 8.69 0.17
C SER A 27 17.62 7.74 1.18
N VAL A 28 17.94 7.86 2.47
CA VAL A 28 17.37 7.02 3.53
C VAL A 28 15.85 7.19 3.69
N SER A 29 15.24 8.35 3.44
CA SER A 29 13.77 8.50 3.59
C SER A 29 12.99 7.88 2.42
N ARG A 30 13.48 8.04 1.18
CA ARG A 30 12.95 7.31 0.02
C ARG A 30 13.25 5.82 0.11
N MET A 31 14.48 5.47 0.50
CA MET A 31 14.86 4.10 0.83
C MET A 31 14.04 3.56 2.00
N ARG A 32 13.54 4.38 2.94
CA ARG A 32 12.66 3.94 4.04
C ARG A 32 11.25 3.68 3.55
N ALA A 33 10.68 4.54 2.70
CA ALA A 33 9.38 4.28 2.09
C ALA A 33 9.44 3.03 1.18
N THR A 34 10.43 2.96 0.28
CA THR A 34 10.75 1.76 -0.50
C THR A 34 11.09 0.57 0.39
N ALA A 35 11.78 0.74 1.52
CA ALA A 35 12.07 -0.35 2.43
C ALA A 35 10.83 -0.83 3.15
N ARG A 36 9.89 0.05 3.55
CA ARG A 36 8.60 -0.36 4.11
C ARG A 36 7.78 -1.11 3.08
N MET A 37 7.73 -0.62 1.83
CA MET A 37 7.14 -1.32 0.70
C MET A 37 7.76 -2.72 0.48
N ASN A 38 9.10 -2.79 0.46
CA ASN A 38 9.85 -4.05 0.33
C ASN A 38 9.65 -4.97 1.55
N SER A 39 9.51 -4.42 2.75
CA SER A 39 9.20 -5.18 3.96
C SER A 39 7.79 -5.75 3.89
N CYS A 40 6.80 -5.00 3.39
CA CYS A 40 5.45 -5.56 3.20
C CYS A 40 5.45 -6.68 2.14
N SER A 41 6.23 -6.53 1.07
CA SER A 41 6.48 -7.61 0.09
C SER A 41 7.20 -8.81 0.72
N ALA A 42 8.20 -8.58 1.58
CA ALA A 42 8.94 -9.64 2.27
C ALA A 42 8.07 -10.41 3.27
N ASN A 43 7.21 -9.72 4.00
CA ASN A 43 6.21 -10.32 4.90
C ASN A 43 5.27 -11.24 4.11
N LEU A 44 4.73 -10.79 2.96
CA LEU A 44 3.93 -11.64 2.08
C LEU A 44 4.71 -12.88 1.59
N LYS A 45 6.00 -12.74 1.27
CA LYS A 45 6.85 -13.89 0.90
C LYS A 45 7.03 -14.87 2.06
N GLN A 46 7.24 -14.36 3.28
CA GLN A 46 7.38 -15.20 4.48
C GLN A 46 6.07 -15.95 4.77
N ILE A 47 4.93 -15.26 4.69
CA ILE A 47 3.61 -15.86 4.85
C ILE A 47 3.36 -16.91 3.74
N GLY A 48 3.67 -16.59 2.49
CA GLY A 48 3.54 -17.51 1.36
C GLY A 48 4.38 -18.77 1.52
N LEU A 49 5.63 -18.63 1.98
CA LEU A 49 6.47 -19.78 2.35
C LEU A 49 5.83 -20.59 3.48
N GLY A 50 5.22 -19.92 4.46
CA GLY A 50 4.44 -20.56 5.52
C GLY A 50 3.29 -21.41 4.98
N PHE A 51 2.51 -20.90 4.03
CA PHE A 51 1.44 -21.67 3.37
C PHE A 51 1.96 -22.85 2.56
N HIS A 52 3.06 -22.69 1.83
CA HIS A 52 3.68 -23.77 1.06
C HIS A 52 4.24 -24.86 1.98
N ASN A 53 4.86 -24.49 3.10
CA ASN A 53 5.30 -25.45 4.12
C ASN A 53 4.14 -26.17 4.79
N TYR A 54 3.05 -25.45 5.11
CA TYR A 54 1.81 -26.04 5.60
C TYR A 54 1.26 -27.07 4.59
N HIS A 55 1.19 -26.69 3.31
CA HIS A 55 0.76 -27.61 2.24
C HIS A 55 1.70 -28.80 2.10
N SER A 56 3.02 -28.62 2.22
CA SER A 56 3.98 -29.73 2.19
C SER A 56 3.80 -30.70 3.35
N ALA A 57 3.40 -30.21 4.53
CA ALA A 57 3.21 -31.03 5.72
C ALA A 57 1.85 -31.76 5.72
N TYR A 58 0.79 -31.10 5.24
CA TYR A 58 -0.59 -31.58 5.38
C TYR A 58 -1.28 -31.92 4.05
N ASN A 59 -0.62 -31.73 2.90
CA ASN A 59 -1.17 -31.92 1.55
C ASN A 59 -2.46 -31.12 1.28
N GLN A 60 -2.60 -29.96 1.93
CA GLN A 60 -3.73 -29.05 1.82
C GLN A 60 -3.35 -27.67 2.31
N LEU A 61 -4.05 -26.64 1.87
CA LEU A 61 -4.06 -25.31 2.47
C LEU A 61 -4.95 -25.31 3.72
N PRO A 62 -4.70 -24.41 4.68
CA PRO A 62 -5.58 -24.25 5.83
C PRO A 62 -6.92 -23.65 5.41
N PHE A 63 -7.95 -23.83 6.24
CA PHE A 63 -9.27 -23.28 6.01
C PHE A 63 -9.26 -21.75 6.01
N GLY A 64 -10.13 -21.12 5.23
CA GLY A 64 -10.37 -19.67 5.37
C GLY A 64 -10.97 -19.34 6.74
N SER A 65 -11.90 -20.19 7.18
CA SER A 65 -12.53 -20.13 8.50
C SER A 65 -12.88 -21.54 8.98
N GLY A 66 -12.62 -21.88 10.24
CA GLY A 66 -12.87 -23.20 10.81
C GLY A 66 -12.63 -23.25 12.31
N GLY A 67 -12.33 -24.41 12.87
CA GLY A 67 -12.04 -24.56 14.30
C GLY A 67 -13.01 -25.49 15.02
N THR A 68 -13.44 -25.10 16.22
CA THR A 68 -14.31 -25.91 17.09
C THR A 68 -15.77 -25.43 17.01
N SER A 69 -16.68 -26.41 16.99
CA SER A 69 -18.12 -26.20 16.77
C SER A 69 -18.86 -25.88 18.08
N ALA A 70 -18.66 -24.68 18.62
CA ALA A 70 -19.48 -24.04 19.67
C ALA A 70 -18.78 -22.74 20.11
N GLY A 71 -19.41 -21.95 20.98
CA GLY A 71 -18.80 -20.79 21.62
C GLY A 71 -19.34 -19.46 21.13
N SER A 72 -19.31 -18.51 22.04
CA SER A 72 -19.73 -17.12 21.84
C SER A 72 -18.90 -16.24 22.78
N GLU A 73 -19.09 -14.93 22.72
CA GLU A 73 -18.45 -14.05 23.69
C GLU A 73 -18.95 -14.30 25.12
N SER A 74 -20.23 -14.68 25.28
CA SER A 74 -20.82 -15.05 26.57
C SER A 74 -20.49 -16.47 27.02
N GLU A 75 -20.10 -17.34 26.09
CA GLU A 75 -19.73 -18.73 26.36
C GLU A 75 -18.36 -19.07 25.73
N PRO A 76 -17.29 -18.37 26.12
CA PRO A 76 -15.98 -18.45 25.46
C PRO A 76 -15.29 -19.80 25.70
N MET A 77 -15.71 -20.52 26.74
CA MET A 77 -15.17 -21.83 27.11
C MET A 77 -15.71 -22.98 26.26
N LEU A 78 -16.72 -22.74 25.42
CA LEU A 78 -17.30 -23.79 24.57
C LEU A 78 -16.56 -23.95 23.24
N GLY A 79 -15.85 -22.92 22.78
CA GLY A 79 -15.08 -22.97 21.53
C GLY A 79 -15.02 -21.63 20.80
N ASN A 80 -14.75 -21.70 19.50
CA ASN A 80 -14.48 -20.54 18.66
C ASN A 80 -15.46 -20.35 17.48
N ALA A 81 -16.64 -20.94 17.56
CA ALA A 81 -17.75 -20.79 16.62
C ALA A 81 -17.40 -21.14 15.15
N ASN A 82 -16.42 -22.02 14.93
CA ASN A 82 -15.84 -22.29 13.61
C ASN A 82 -15.36 -21.01 12.89
N ARG A 83 -14.80 -20.04 13.63
CA ARG A 83 -14.36 -18.75 13.11
C ARG A 83 -12.85 -18.55 13.09
N LEU A 84 -12.05 -19.56 13.44
CA LEU A 84 -10.59 -19.44 13.35
C LEU A 84 -10.12 -19.30 11.90
N CYS A 85 -9.32 -18.28 11.67
CA CYS A 85 -8.61 -18.03 10.42
C CYS A 85 -7.53 -19.09 10.18
N GLY A 86 -7.30 -19.43 8.91
CA GLY A 86 -6.20 -20.30 8.50
C GLY A 86 -4.81 -19.81 8.91
N LEU A 87 -4.64 -18.50 9.11
CA LEU A 87 -3.39 -17.90 9.61
C LEU A 87 -2.96 -18.48 10.96
N VAL A 88 -3.91 -18.88 11.82
CA VAL A 88 -3.62 -19.55 13.10
C VAL A 88 -2.85 -20.86 12.87
N GLY A 89 -3.27 -21.67 11.90
CA GLY A 89 -2.59 -22.92 11.54
C GLY A 89 -1.24 -22.72 10.85
N VAL A 90 -1.00 -21.53 10.27
CA VAL A 90 0.26 -21.17 9.61
C VAL A 90 1.31 -20.66 10.59
N THR A 91 0.92 -20.20 11.80
CA THR A 91 1.84 -19.69 12.82
C THR A 91 3.12 -20.53 13.04
N PRO A 92 3.10 -21.87 13.19
CA PRO A 92 4.34 -22.64 13.38
C PRO A 92 5.27 -22.61 12.16
N PHE A 93 4.75 -22.32 10.96
CA PHE A 93 5.51 -22.24 9.72
C PHE A 93 6.07 -20.84 9.41
N ILE A 94 5.75 -19.85 10.25
CA ILE A 94 6.30 -18.48 10.21
C ILE A 94 7.03 -18.14 11.52
N GLU A 95 7.70 -19.14 12.12
CA GLU A 95 8.53 -19.02 13.32
C GLU A 95 7.76 -18.68 14.62
N GLN A 96 6.44 -18.91 14.65
CA GLN A 96 5.59 -18.64 15.80
C GLN A 96 5.15 -19.92 16.53
N GLN A 97 6.12 -20.82 16.74
CA GLN A 97 5.87 -22.13 17.35
C GLN A 97 5.34 -22.03 18.78
N ALA A 98 5.83 -21.08 19.58
CA ALA A 98 5.37 -20.88 20.95
C ALA A 98 3.91 -20.41 21.01
N LEU A 99 3.53 -19.47 20.13
CA LEU A 99 2.15 -19.01 19.99
C LEU A 99 1.21 -20.16 19.60
N TRP A 100 1.62 -20.99 18.64
CA TRP A 100 0.86 -22.18 18.26
C TRP A 100 0.63 -23.11 19.45
N GLN A 101 1.67 -23.40 20.26
CA GLN A 101 1.52 -24.27 21.43
C GLN A 101 0.55 -23.71 22.46
N ASP A 102 0.50 -22.39 22.62
CA ASP A 102 -0.44 -21.74 23.53
C ASP A 102 -1.89 -21.78 23.05
N ILE A 103 -2.12 -21.80 21.73
CA ILE A 103 -3.46 -21.87 21.12
C ILE A 103 -3.92 -23.33 21.01
N ALA A 104 -3.03 -24.23 20.58
CA ALA A 104 -3.37 -25.61 20.28
C ALA A 104 -3.65 -26.46 21.53
N ASN A 105 -3.19 -26.02 22.70
CA ASN A 105 -3.38 -26.72 23.97
C ASN A 105 -4.42 -26.00 24.85
N PRO A 106 -5.12 -26.73 25.75
CA PRO A 106 -5.97 -26.10 26.75
C PRO A 106 -5.17 -25.15 27.65
N ARG A 107 -5.79 -24.04 28.06
CA ARG A 107 -5.12 -22.98 28.81
C ARG A 107 -6.02 -22.45 29.92
N SER A 108 -5.45 -22.26 31.11
CA SER A 108 -6.10 -21.52 32.19
C SER A 108 -5.49 -20.13 32.29
N GLU A 109 -6.32 -19.09 32.21
CA GLU A 109 -5.89 -17.69 32.27
C GLU A 109 -6.99 -16.87 32.94
N ASN A 110 -6.63 -15.94 33.83
CA ASN A 110 -7.57 -15.06 34.53
C ASN A 110 -8.73 -15.78 35.27
N GLY A 111 -8.50 -17.03 35.72
CA GLY A 111 -9.52 -17.83 36.40
C GLY A 111 -10.51 -18.53 35.47
N GLU A 112 -10.36 -18.39 34.15
CA GLU A 112 -11.13 -19.09 33.11
C GLU A 112 -10.34 -20.27 32.55
N TYR A 113 -11.02 -21.33 32.11
CA TYR A 113 -10.42 -22.49 31.45
C TYR A 113 -10.87 -22.52 29.98
N PHE A 114 -9.93 -22.35 29.08
CA PHE A 114 -10.17 -22.40 27.65
C PHE A 114 -9.78 -23.78 27.10
N PRO A 115 -10.64 -24.40 26.27
CA PRO A 115 -10.29 -25.62 25.57
C PRO A 115 -9.16 -25.36 24.55
N ALA A 116 -8.61 -26.44 24.02
CA ALA A 116 -7.72 -26.36 22.86
C ALA A 116 -8.39 -25.56 21.72
N MET A 117 -7.59 -24.80 20.99
CA MET A 117 -8.02 -23.87 19.93
C MET A 117 -8.73 -22.60 20.42
N GLY A 118 -8.79 -22.37 21.74
CA GLY A 118 -9.20 -21.10 22.32
C GLY A 118 -10.67 -20.71 22.11
N PRO A 119 -11.06 -19.53 22.64
CA PRO A 119 -12.40 -18.97 22.50
C PRO A 119 -12.59 -18.31 21.12
N VAL A 120 -13.76 -17.71 20.89
CA VAL A 120 -14.04 -16.91 19.69
C VAL A 120 -12.97 -15.83 19.45
N PRO A 121 -12.59 -15.54 18.19
CA PRO A 121 -11.55 -14.55 17.87
C PRO A 121 -11.80 -13.13 18.38
N TRP A 122 -13.07 -12.73 18.51
CA TRP A 122 -13.47 -11.42 19.05
C TRP A 122 -13.58 -11.39 20.58
N TYR A 123 -13.16 -12.46 21.26
CA TYR A 123 -13.10 -12.46 22.72
C TYR A 123 -12.05 -11.45 23.21
N PRO A 124 -12.30 -10.71 24.32
CA PRO A 124 -11.38 -9.67 24.79
C PRO A 124 -9.93 -10.17 24.91
N PRO A 125 -8.97 -9.56 24.18
CA PRO A 125 -7.56 -10.00 24.19
C PRO A 125 -6.86 -9.86 25.56
N SER A 126 -7.43 -9.05 26.45
CA SER A 126 -7.00 -8.92 27.85
C SER A 126 -7.37 -10.15 28.69
N LYS A 127 -8.38 -10.90 28.27
CA LYS A 127 -8.84 -12.13 28.96
C LYS A 127 -8.18 -13.39 28.40
N TYR A 128 -7.95 -13.44 27.09
CA TYR A 128 -7.24 -14.51 26.40
C TYR A 128 -6.05 -13.95 25.62
N SER A 129 -4.86 -14.02 26.23
CA SER A 129 -3.65 -13.37 25.73
C SER A 129 -3.11 -13.87 24.37
N PRO A 130 -3.38 -15.10 23.89
CA PRO A 130 -2.95 -15.49 22.55
C PRO A 130 -3.50 -14.59 21.43
N TRP A 131 -4.71 -14.02 21.57
CA TRP A 131 -5.28 -13.14 20.53
C TRP A 131 -4.56 -11.79 20.41
N SER A 132 -3.91 -11.30 21.47
CA SER A 132 -3.10 -10.06 21.42
C SER A 132 -1.64 -10.28 20.98
N ARG A 133 -1.22 -11.52 20.76
CA ARG A 133 0.15 -11.86 20.32
C ARG A 133 0.21 -12.11 18.81
N ARG A 134 -0.33 -11.18 18.03
CA ARG A 134 -0.22 -11.24 16.57
C ARG A 134 1.26 -11.31 16.15
N PRO A 135 1.64 -12.21 15.22
CA PRO A 135 2.97 -12.20 14.63
C PRO A 135 3.30 -10.90 13.89
N ASP A 136 4.54 -10.41 14.01
CA ASP A 136 4.99 -9.18 13.34
C ASP A 136 4.95 -9.26 11.81
N ALA A 137 5.10 -10.47 11.26
CA ALA A 137 4.98 -10.71 9.83
C ALA A 137 3.55 -10.49 9.29
N LEU A 138 2.52 -10.43 10.15
CA LEU A 138 1.11 -10.29 9.73
C LEU A 138 0.65 -8.84 9.56
N VAL A 139 1.54 -7.86 9.66
CA VAL A 139 1.18 -6.44 9.52
C VAL A 139 2.14 -5.75 8.56
N CYS A 140 1.64 -4.81 7.77
CA CYS A 140 2.48 -4.02 6.88
C CYS A 140 3.11 -2.88 7.69
N PRO A 141 4.45 -2.70 7.69
CA PRO A 141 5.10 -1.58 8.39
C PRO A 141 4.72 -0.19 7.88
N ASP A 142 4.04 -0.10 6.73
CA ASP A 142 3.53 1.16 6.19
C ASP A 142 2.13 1.52 6.70
N ASP A 143 1.45 0.60 7.40
CA ASP A 143 0.16 0.90 8.02
C ASP A 143 0.35 1.74 9.30
N PRO A 144 -0.30 2.91 9.44
CA PRO A 144 -0.20 3.74 10.65
C PRO A 144 -0.56 3.02 11.95
N ALA A 145 -1.48 2.04 11.89
CA ALA A 145 -1.89 1.26 13.07
C ALA A 145 -0.98 0.05 13.36
N HIS A 146 0.16 -0.08 12.67
CA HIS A 146 1.09 -1.20 12.83
C HIS A 146 1.45 -1.51 14.28
N ASP A 147 1.75 -0.45 15.05
CA ASP A 147 2.16 -0.56 16.45
C ASP A 147 0.99 -0.53 17.43
N GLU A 148 -0.10 0.14 17.08
CA GLU A 148 -1.24 0.39 17.96
C GLU A 148 -2.19 -0.81 18.01
N ASN A 149 -2.40 -1.49 16.88
CA ASN A 149 -3.33 -2.59 16.77
C ASN A 149 -2.60 -3.95 16.76
N LYS A 150 -2.45 -4.52 17.96
CA LYS A 150 -1.82 -5.83 18.17
C LYS A 150 -2.73 -7.03 17.85
N VAL A 151 -3.97 -6.81 17.44
CA VAL A 151 -4.90 -7.88 17.02
C VAL A 151 -5.15 -7.90 15.51
N ALA A 152 -4.92 -6.79 14.81
CA ALA A 152 -5.28 -6.68 13.41
C ALA A 152 -4.15 -7.05 12.45
N SER A 153 -4.48 -7.73 11.34
CA SER A 153 -3.55 -8.09 10.28
C SER A 153 -3.80 -7.26 9.02
N SER A 154 -2.72 -6.74 8.41
CA SER A 154 -2.77 -6.02 7.14
C SER A 154 -2.73 -6.96 5.92
N TYR A 155 -2.88 -8.27 6.09
CA TYR A 155 -2.82 -9.24 5.00
C TYR A 155 -4.08 -10.09 4.95
N LEU A 156 -4.75 -10.04 3.81
CA LEU A 156 -6.07 -10.60 3.61
C LEU A 156 -6.00 -11.88 2.77
N LEU A 157 -6.87 -12.84 3.06
CA LEU A 157 -7.03 -14.10 2.35
C LEU A 157 -7.98 -13.95 1.16
N ASN A 158 -7.64 -14.60 0.04
CA ASN A 158 -8.46 -14.57 -1.17
C ASN A 158 -9.73 -15.44 -1.02
N TYR A 159 -10.88 -14.79 -1.00
CA TYR A 159 -12.21 -15.41 -0.97
C TYR A 159 -12.89 -15.47 -2.36
N GLY A 160 -12.22 -14.96 -3.40
CA GLY A 160 -12.65 -15.02 -4.80
C GLY A 160 -13.38 -13.77 -5.24
N ASP A 161 -14.33 -13.92 -6.13
CA ASP A 161 -15.11 -12.84 -6.75
C ASP A 161 -16.62 -13.12 -6.71
N ALA A 162 -17.05 -13.96 -5.76
CA ALA A 162 -18.46 -14.22 -5.49
C ALA A 162 -18.89 -13.53 -4.20
N ILE A 163 -20.18 -13.23 -4.06
CA ILE A 163 -20.74 -12.54 -2.89
C ILE A 163 -21.44 -13.54 -1.96
N GLU A 164 -22.28 -14.41 -2.51
CA GLU A 164 -23.14 -15.30 -1.74
C GLU A 164 -22.37 -16.25 -0.80
N ASN A 165 -22.68 -16.18 0.50
CA ASN A 165 -22.25 -17.13 1.53
C ASN A 165 -20.72 -17.36 1.59
N VAL A 166 -19.93 -16.40 1.13
CA VAL A 166 -18.49 -16.55 0.97
C VAL A 166 -17.77 -16.63 2.33
N GLY A 167 -18.28 -15.93 3.35
CA GLY A 167 -17.76 -15.97 4.73
C GLY A 167 -18.52 -16.88 5.70
N ALA A 168 -19.67 -17.46 5.33
CA ALA A 168 -20.46 -18.31 6.23
C ALA A 168 -21.38 -19.32 5.55
N ALA A 169 -21.60 -20.42 6.27
CA ALA A 169 -22.95 -20.93 6.45
C ALA A 169 -23.38 -20.66 7.89
N TRP A 170 -24.64 -20.27 8.09
CA TRP A 170 -25.25 -19.96 9.38
C TRP A 170 -24.87 -20.96 10.49
N LEU A 171 -24.71 -20.47 11.72
CA LEU A 171 -24.51 -21.32 12.91
C LEU A 171 -25.77 -22.18 13.21
N ASP A 172 -26.95 -21.74 12.75
CA ASP A 172 -28.24 -22.37 13.10
C ASP A 172 -29.05 -22.88 11.89
N ALA A 173 -28.57 -22.66 10.65
CA ALA A 173 -29.14 -23.34 9.49
C ALA A 173 -28.22 -24.49 9.15
N GLU A 174 -28.72 -25.72 9.20
CA GLU A 174 -28.04 -26.84 8.55
C GLU A 174 -27.66 -26.39 7.13
N PRO A 175 -26.37 -26.24 6.81
CA PRO A 175 -26.01 -25.94 5.44
C PRO A 175 -26.26 -27.25 4.69
N PRO A 176 -26.96 -27.25 3.55
CA PRO A 176 -26.68 -28.30 2.58
C PRO A 176 -25.20 -28.14 2.24
N TYR A 177 -24.35 -28.99 2.83
CA TYR A 177 -22.89 -29.05 2.70
C TYR A 177 -22.37 -29.13 1.24
N GLY A 178 -23.28 -29.19 0.25
CA GLY A 178 -23.00 -29.20 -1.18
C GLY A 178 -22.94 -27.83 -1.86
N ASP A 179 -23.62 -26.78 -1.37
CA ASP A 179 -23.86 -25.55 -2.14
C ASP A 179 -22.73 -24.50 -2.06
N ASN A 180 -22.03 -24.38 -0.92
CA ASN A 180 -20.98 -23.35 -0.76
C ASN A 180 -19.83 -23.50 -1.76
N ARG A 181 -19.55 -24.70 -2.28
CA ARG A 181 -18.47 -24.92 -3.27
C ARG A 181 -18.75 -24.29 -4.63
N ALA A 182 -20.01 -24.11 -4.97
CA ALA A 182 -20.42 -23.61 -6.27
C ALA A 182 -20.20 -22.09 -6.38
N THR A 183 -20.28 -21.39 -5.26
CA THR A 183 -20.15 -19.93 -5.18
C THR A 183 -18.81 -19.50 -4.59
N THR A 184 -18.18 -20.29 -3.71
CA THR A 184 -16.86 -19.95 -3.17
C THR A 184 -15.76 -20.20 -4.21
N ARG A 185 -15.34 -19.13 -4.90
CA ARG A 185 -14.38 -19.20 -6.02
C ARG A 185 -12.92 -18.95 -5.62
N GLY A 186 -12.67 -18.39 -4.44
CA GLY A 186 -11.33 -18.09 -3.93
C GLY A 186 -10.52 -19.31 -3.50
N LEU A 187 -9.30 -19.07 -3.03
CA LEU A 187 -8.42 -20.12 -2.53
C LEU A 187 -8.78 -20.55 -1.10
N PHE A 188 -9.31 -19.62 -0.30
CA PHE A 188 -9.69 -19.85 1.08
C PHE A 188 -11.20 -19.93 1.21
N ILE A 189 -11.66 -21.02 1.82
CA ILE A 189 -13.08 -21.32 1.98
C ILE A 189 -13.31 -21.76 3.42
N ARG A 190 -14.47 -21.39 3.97
CA ARG A 190 -14.90 -21.87 5.29
C ARG A 190 -15.06 -23.40 5.28
N GLN A 191 -14.38 -24.07 6.22
CA GLN A 191 -14.45 -25.50 6.50
C GLN A 191 -14.22 -26.42 5.28
N HIS A 192 -13.57 -25.94 4.23
CA HIS A 192 -13.25 -26.73 3.04
C HIS A 192 -11.75 -26.78 2.79
N GLN A 193 -11.24 -28.01 2.66
CA GLN A 193 -9.85 -28.27 2.35
C GLN A 193 -9.62 -28.00 0.87
N VAL A 194 -8.68 -27.11 0.55
CA VAL A 194 -8.23 -26.82 -0.81
C VAL A 194 -6.80 -27.31 -0.95
N ARG A 195 -6.47 -27.97 -2.07
CA ARG A 195 -5.12 -28.42 -2.39
C ARG A 195 -4.62 -27.68 -3.62
N PHE A 196 -3.30 -27.63 -3.83
CA PHE A 196 -2.76 -26.97 -5.04
C PHE A 196 -3.26 -27.58 -6.35
N ARG A 197 -3.57 -28.88 -6.39
CA ARG A 197 -4.19 -29.53 -7.56
C ARG A 197 -5.61 -29.03 -7.87
N ASP A 198 -6.28 -28.41 -6.89
CA ASP A 198 -7.65 -27.90 -7.04
C ASP A 198 -7.65 -26.48 -7.63
N VAL A 199 -6.47 -25.88 -7.85
CA VAL A 199 -6.27 -24.59 -8.52
C VAL A 199 -6.09 -24.83 -10.02
N LEU A 200 -7.22 -24.98 -10.73
CA LEU A 200 -7.26 -25.28 -12.16
C LEU A 200 -6.88 -24.08 -13.04
N ASP A 201 -6.95 -22.86 -12.50
CA ASP A 201 -6.59 -21.62 -13.21
C ASP A 201 -5.06 -21.43 -13.28
N GLY A 202 -4.34 -22.23 -12.48
CA GLY A 202 -2.89 -22.26 -12.36
C GLY A 202 -2.42 -21.48 -11.14
N LEU A 203 -1.47 -22.03 -10.38
CA LEU A 203 -0.95 -21.40 -9.16
C LEU A 203 -0.34 -20.01 -9.42
N SER A 204 0.26 -19.81 -10.60
CA SER A 204 0.82 -18.52 -11.00
C SER A 204 -0.25 -17.48 -11.34
N ASN A 205 -1.49 -17.90 -11.62
CA ASN A 205 -2.58 -17.03 -12.08
C ASN A 205 -3.67 -16.83 -11.01
N THR A 206 -3.56 -17.46 -9.85
CA THR A 206 -4.55 -17.32 -8.76
C THR A 206 -3.91 -16.61 -7.57
N LEU A 207 -4.55 -15.54 -7.08
CA LEU A 207 -4.17 -14.84 -5.86
C LEU A 207 -4.40 -15.75 -4.64
N MET A 208 -3.45 -15.69 -3.71
CA MET A 208 -3.55 -16.29 -2.39
C MET A 208 -3.87 -15.21 -1.36
N MET A 209 -3.12 -14.11 -1.37
CA MET A 209 -3.28 -13.01 -0.41
C MET A 209 -3.05 -11.65 -1.04
N THR A 210 -3.50 -10.60 -0.34
CA THR A 210 -3.22 -9.20 -0.67
C THR A 210 -3.04 -8.38 0.60
N GLU A 211 -2.53 -7.16 0.46
CA GLU A 211 -2.57 -6.14 1.52
C GLU A 211 -3.99 -5.62 1.78
N GLY A 212 -4.24 -5.22 3.02
CA GLY A 212 -5.43 -4.51 3.49
C GLY A 212 -5.05 -3.39 4.46
N LYS A 213 -5.66 -2.21 4.31
CA LYS A 213 -5.54 -1.10 5.26
C LYS A 213 -6.28 -1.41 6.55
N LEU A 214 -5.62 -1.19 7.68
CA LEU A 214 -6.22 -1.22 9.02
C LEU A 214 -6.87 0.11 9.39
N THR A 215 -6.37 1.21 8.80
CA THR A 215 -6.85 2.57 9.07
C THR A 215 -7.21 3.31 7.79
N GLY A 216 -8.08 4.31 7.90
CA GLY A 216 -8.48 5.16 6.78
C GLY A 216 -9.44 4.50 5.78
N THR A 217 -9.94 3.31 6.07
CA THR A 217 -11.04 2.67 5.32
C THR A 217 -12.37 2.95 5.98
N ARG A 218 -13.45 2.93 5.19
CA ARG A 218 -14.82 2.90 5.67
C ARG A 218 -15.50 1.71 5.00
N THR A 219 -16.36 1.01 5.74
CA THR A 219 -17.12 -0.10 5.19
C THR A 219 -18.60 0.17 5.37
N ALA A 220 -19.32 0.27 4.25
CA ALA A 220 -20.77 0.47 4.28
C ALA A 220 -21.47 -0.79 4.79
N LYS A 221 -22.55 -0.61 5.53
CA LYS A 221 -23.31 -1.69 6.16
C LYS A 221 -24.68 -1.88 5.49
N ASN A 222 -25.19 -3.12 5.48
CA ASN A 222 -26.53 -3.46 5.02
C ASN A 222 -26.85 -3.06 3.56
N VAL A 223 -25.87 -3.14 2.66
CA VAL A 223 -26.08 -2.80 1.24
C VAL A 223 -26.82 -3.94 0.55
N THR A 224 -28.09 -3.74 0.19
CA THR A 224 -28.95 -4.78 -0.39
C THR A 224 -28.74 -4.94 -1.90
N GLY A 225 -28.99 -6.14 -2.42
CA GLY A 225 -28.99 -6.40 -3.87
C GLY A 225 -27.62 -6.55 -4.52
N MET A 226 -26.54 -6.62 -3.75
CA MET A 226 -25.18 -6.69 -4.29
C MET A 226 -24.88 -7.95 -5.11
N ILE A 227 -25.58 -9.07 -4.88
CA ILE A 227 -25.43 -10.27 -5.71
C ILE A 227 -25.83 -9.99 -7.17
N ALA A 228 -26.88 -9.20 -7.40
CA ALA A 228 -27.33 -8.85 -8.74
C ALA A 228 -26.53 -7.67 -9.33
N ASP A 229 -26.07 -6.76 -8.48
CA ASP A 229 -25.32 -5.57 -8.88
C ASP A 229 -24.32 -5.17 -7.77
N PRO A 230 -23.06 -5.63 -7.86
CA PRO A 230 -22.02 -5.30 -6.88
C PRO A 230 -21.65 -3.81 -6.86
N SER A 231 -21.90 -3.06 -7.95
CA SER A 231 -21.58 -1.64 -8.06
C SER A 231 -22.35 -0.78 -7.06
N ARG A 232 -23.44 -1.31 -6.50
CA ARG A 232 -24.15 -0.74 -5.35
C ARG A 232 -23.25 -0.41 -4.18
N CYS A 233 -22.12 -1.11 -4.02
CA CYS A 233 -21.14 -0.76 -3.00
C CYS A 233 -20.52 0.63 -3.23
N LEU A 234 -20.25 1.00 -4.48
CA LEU A 234 -19.76 2.33 -4.84
C LEU A 234 -20.83 3.40 -4.58
N VAL A 235 -22.08 3.10 -4.94
CA VAL A 235 -23.23 3.99 -4.72
C VAL A 235 -23.45 4.24 -3.23
N ALA A 236 -23.39 3.21 -2.40
CA ALA A 236 -23.53 3.33 -0.95
C ALA A 236 -22.50 4.30 -0.34
N HIS A 237 -21.28 4.38 -0.88
CA HIS A 237 -20.26 5.32 -0.38
C HIS A 237 -20.50 6.78 -0.78
N GLN A 238 -21.38 7.03 -1.75
CA GLN A 238 -21.76 8.37 -2.19
C GLN A 238 -23.05 8.85 -1.52
N ASP A 239 -23.86 7.92 -0.99
CA ASP A 239 -25.09 8.24 -0.29
C ASP A 239 -24.82 8.65 1.16
N ALA A 240 -25.28 9.85 1.51
CA ALA A 240 -25.16 10.41 2.85
C ALA A 240 -26.01 9.66 3.89
N ALA A 241 -27.03 8.90 3.46
CA ALA A 241 -27.89 8.10 4.32
C ALA A 241 -27.29 6.71 4.65
N THR A 242 -26.16 6.34 4.04
CA THR A 242 -25.53 5.04 4.28
C THR A 242 -24.96 4.94 5.68
N ASP A 243 -25.32 3.86 6.37
CA ASP A 243 -24.71 3.46 7.62
C ASP A 243 -23.35 2.79 7.38
N PHE A 244 -22.39 3.07 8.26
CA PHE A 244 -21.04 2.49 8.21
C PHE A 244 -20.75 1.74 9.50
N TRP A 245 -19.88 0.73 9.41
CA TRP A 245 -19.34 0.08 10.60
C TRP A 245 -18.44 1.04 11.39
N ASP A 246 -18.58 1.05 12.72
CA ASP A 246 -17.74 1.84 13.63
C ASP A 246 -16.27 1.39 13.55
N ASP A 247 -16.08 0.06 13.50
CA ASP A 247 -14.83 -0.58 13.13
C ASP A 247 -14.96 -1.07 11.68
N PRO A 248 -14.49 -0.27 10.69
CA PRO A 248 -14.74 -0.54 9.29
C PRO A 248 -14.10 -1.86 8.82
N ARG A 249 -13.02 -2.30 9.49
CA ARG A 249 -12.42 -3.60 9.25
C ARG A 249 -11.68 -4.04 10.52
N PRO A 250 -12.29 -4.87 11.38
CA PRO A 250 -11.65 -5.32 12.62
C PRO A 250 -10.31 -6.02 12.39
N ALA A 251 -10.17 -6.65 11.21
CA ALA A 251 -8.93 -7.27 10.72
C ALA A 251 -8.28 -8.25 11.71
N VAL A 252 -9.03 -8.79 12.67
CA VAL A 252 -8.56 -9.73 13.68
C VAL A 252 -7.88 -10.90 12.99
N TRP A 253 -6.58 -11.06 13.23
CA TRP A 253 -5.73 -12.04 12.52
C TRP A 253 -6.20 -13.49 12.71
N ALA A 254 -6.87 -13.75 13.84
CA ALA A 254 -7.44 -15.04 14.19
C ALA A 254 -8.88 -15.24 13.68
N ASP A 255 -9.56 -14.21 13.18
CA ASP A 255 -10.94 -14.31 12.68
C ASP A 255 -10.98 -14.53 11.17
N GLY A 256 -11.49 -15.68 10.76
CA GLY A 256 -11.64 -16.08 9.37
C GLY A 256 -12.83 -15.46 8.64
N SER A 257 -13.54 -14.46 9.20
CA SER A 257 -14.64 -13.83 8.46
C SER A 257 -14.17 -13.04 7.24
N LEU A 258 -15.09 -12.91 6.28
CA LEU A 258 -14.91 -12.07 5.11
C LEU A 258 -14.63 -10.61 5.51
N LEU A 259 -15.42 -10.03 6.43
CA LEU A 259 -15.16 -8.66 6.88
C LEU A 259 -13.79 -8.53 7.54
N SER A 260 -13.38 -9.48 8.38
CA SER A 260 -12.11 -9.37 9.11
C SER A 260 -10.91 -9.55 8.18
N ILE A 261 -10.71 -10.75 7.66
CA ILE A 261 -9.46 -11.14 6.98
C ILE A 261 -9.66 -11.45 5.50
N GLY A 262 -10.87 -11.34 4.97
CA GLY A 262 -11.14 -11.68 3.58
C GLY A 262 -11.01 -10.49 2.63
N PHE A 263 -10.60 -10.79 1.40
CA PHE A 263 -10.80 -9.89 0.27
C PHE A 263 -11.42 -10.64 -0.91
N GLN A 264 -12.06 -9.87 -1.78
CA GLN A 264 -12.61 -10.32 -3.04
C GLN A 264 -12.06 -9.49 -4.20
N THR A 265 -12.14 -10.05 -5.39
CA THR A 265 -11.62 -9.48 -6.64
C THR A 265 -12.73 -8.93 -7.54
N ILE A 266 -13.72 -8.27 -6.93
CA ILE A 266 -14.90 -7.70 -7.61
C ILE A 266 -14.62 -6.27 -8.06
N LEU A 267 -14.14 -5.43 -7.13
CA LEU A 267 -13.75 -4.05 -7.40
C LEU A 267 -12.22 -3.93 -7.40
N PRO A 268 -11.64 -2.98 -8.16
CA PRO A 268 -10.19 -2.84 -8.24
C PRO A 268 -9.58 -2.47 -6.87
N PRO A 269 -8.26 -2.66 -6.68
CA PRO A 269 -7.59 -2.30 -5.43
C PRO A 269 -7.86 -0.85 -5.00
N ASN A 270 -7.87 -0.61 -3.70
CA ASN A 270 -8.20 0.67 -3.06
C ASN A 270 -9.65 1.15 -3.28
N SER A 271 -10.53 0.31 -3.83
CA SER A 271 -11.96 0.60 -3.91
C SER A 271 -12.68 0.52 -2.55
N PRO A 272 -13.86 1.14 -2.42
CA PRO A 272 -14.71 0.98 -1.25
C PRO A 272 -15.07 -0.47 -0.94
N SER A 273 -15.43 -0.75 0.32
CA SER A 273 -15.86 -2.08 0.79
C SER A 273 -17.24 -2.01 1.45
N CYS A 274 -18.06 -3.04 1.31
CA CYS A 274 -19.42 -3.07 1.82
C CYS A 274 -19.83 -4.46 2.30
N THR A 275 -20.56 -4.53 3.42
CA THR A 275 -21.29 -5.75 3.80
C THR A 275 -22.71 -5.69 3.27
N SER A 276 -23.26 -6.85 2.90
CA SER A 276 -24.67 -7.01 2.57
C SER A 276 -25.56 -6.88 3.82
N ASP A 277 -26.86 -7.02 3.62
CA ASP A 277 -27.86 -7.23 4.66
C ASP A 277 -27.66 -8.52 5.47
N LYS A 278 -26.79 -9.43 5.01
CA LYS A 278 -26.34 -10.60 5.78
C LYS A 278 -25.05 -10.37 6.58
N GLY A 279 -24.56 -9.13 6.65
CA GLY A 279 -23.51 -8.70 7.58
C GLY A 279 -22.11 -9.22 7.24
N LEU A 280 -21.37 -9.69 8.26
CA LEU A 280 -19.91 -9.93 8.24
C LEU A 280 -19.41 -10.99 7.23
N LEU A 281 -20.32 -11.66 6.55
CA LEU A 281 -20.10 -12.94 5.89
C LEU A 281 -20.40 -12.89 4.38
N GLU A 282 -21.01 -11.81 3.91
CA GLU A 282 -21.38 -11.60 2.52
C GLU A 282 -21.24 -10.10 2.22
N GLY A 283 -20.53 -9.78 1.14
CA GLY A 283 -20.25 -8.40 0.80
C GLY A 283 -19.33 -8.26 -0.39
N VAL A 284 -18.81 -7.04 -0.56
CA VAL A 284 -17.75 -6.66 -1.50
C VAL A 284 -16.59 -6.13 -0.66
N MET A 285 -15.54 -6.91 -0.51
CA MET A 285 -14.37 -6.58 0.31
C MET A 285 -13.15 -6.34 -0.57
N SER A 286 -12.86 -5.08 -0.86
CA SER A 286 -11.76 -4.70 -1.76
C SER A 286 -10.39 -4.83 -1.09
N ALA A 287 -9.39 -5.20 -1.89
CA ALA A 287 -7.97 -5.08 -1.49
C ALA A 287 -7.61 -3.61 -1.25
N SER A 288 -6.69 -3.31 -0.32
CA SER A 288 -6.30 -1.93 -0.05
C SER A 288 -4.89 -1.80 0.53
N SER A 289 -4.18 -0.72 0.23
CA SER A 289 -2.85 -0.48 0.77
C SER A 289 -2.51 1.01 0.87
N HIS A 290 -1.60 1.35 1.79
CA HIS A 290 -1.06 2.71 1.93
C HIS A 290 -0.03 3.06 0.85
N HIS A 291 0.41 2.07 0.06
CA HIS A 291 1.30 2.32 -1.08
C HIS A 291 0.57 3.08 -2.19
N ASP A 292 1.30 3.97 -2.86
CA ASP A 292 0.76 4.74 -3.96
C ASP A 292 0.43 3.85 -5.18
N GLY A 293 -0.80 3.97 -5.68
CA GLY A 293 -1.21 3.45 -6.98
C GLY A 293 -1.48 1.94 -7.04
N GLY A 294 -1.57 1.24 -5.91
CA GLY A 294 -1.84 -0.20 -5.94
C GLY A 294 -1.66 -0.94 -4.60
N VAL A 295 -1.53 -2.27 -4.70
CA VAL A 295 -1.38 -3.19 -3.57
C VAL A 295 -0.35 -4.28 -3.90
N HIS A 296 0.34 -4.81 -2.90
CA HIS A 296 1.05 -6.08 -3.07
C HIS A 296 0.09 -7.25 -2.98
N VAL A 297 0.28 -8.19 -3.89
CA VAL A 297 -0.42 -9.47 -3.91
C VAL A 297 0.57 -10.62 -3.86
N LEU A 298 0.14 -11.70 -3.22
CA LEU A 298 0.80 -12.99 -3.23
C LEU A 298 0.04 -13.92 -4.17
N MET A 299 0.72 -14.40 -5.19
CA MET A 299 0.24 -15.47 -6.07
C MET A 299 0.35 -16.83 -5.37
N SER A 300 -0.46 -17.79 -5.79
CA SER A 300 -0.49 -19.13 -5.17
C SER A 300 0.79 -19.94 -5.39
N ASP A 301 1.60 -19.60 -6.40
CA ASP A 301 2.95 -20.15 -6.63
C ASP A 301 4.03 -19.55 -5.71
N GLY A 302 3.69 -18.57 -4.87
CA GLY A 302 4.61 -17.89 -3.96
C GLY A 302 5.23 -16.61 -4.52
N LYS A 303 4.94 -16.23 -5.78
CA LYS A 303 5.37 -14.95 -6.34
C LYS A 303 4.65 -13.80 -5.65
N VAL A 304 5.38 -12.78 -5.23
CA VAL A 304 4.80 -11.50 -4.81
C VAL A 304 4.94 -10.49 -5.94
N ALA A 305 3.85 -9.80 -6.25
CA ALA A 305 3.77 -8.79 -7.30
C ALA A 305 3.05 -7.54 -6.77
N PHE A 306 3.26 -6.41 -7.44
CA PHE A 306 2.48 -5.19 -7.21
C PHE A 306 1.40 -5.09 -8.28
N VAL A 307 0.17 -4.85 -7.87
CA VAL A 307 -1.01 -4.71 -8.74
C VAL A 307 -1.51 -3.28 -8.63
N SER A 308 -1.67 -2.61 -9.78
CA SER A 308 -2.18 -1.24 -9.79
C SER A 308 -3.68 -1.19 -9.47
N ASP A 309 -4.12 -0.10 -8.85
CA ASP A 309 -5.54 0.27 -8.72
C ASP A 309 -6.24 0.52 -10.07
N THR A 310 -5.49 0.70 -11.15
CA THR A 310 -6.00 0.82 -12.53
C THR A 310 -6.11 -0.52 -13.27
N ILE A 311 -5.93 -1.65 -12.58
CA ILE A 311 -6.12 -2.97 -13.17
C ILE A 311 -7.54 -3.12 -13.74
N ASP A 312 -7.65 -3.82 -14.87
CA ASP A 312 -8.94 -4.17 -15.46
C ASP A 312 -9.76 -5.04 -14.50
N ALA A 313 -10.76 -4.42 -13.89
CA ALA A 313 -11.74 -5.03 -13.00
C ALA A 313 -13.10 -5.26 -13.68
N GLY A 314 -13.15 -5.22 -15.02
CA GLY A 314 -14.34 -5.53 -15.80
C GLY A 314 -15.56 -4.68 -15.45
N GLN A 315 -16.73 -5.31 -15.43
CA GLN A 315 -18.01 -4.66 -15.20
C GLN A 315 -18.46 -4.84 -13.75
N ALA A 316 -18.33 -3.78 -12.94
CA ALA A 316 -18.67 -3.81 -11.52
C ALA A 316 -20.16 -4.05 -11.23
N ASP A 317 -21.04 -3.80 -12.21
CA ASP A 317 -22.49 -4.01 -12.14
C ASP A 317 -22.94 -5.41 -12.62
N SER A 318 -22.01 -6.24 -13.09
CA SER A 318 -22.32 -7.60 -13.50
C SER A 318 -22.74 -8.47 -12.31
N PRO A 319 -23.79 -9.31 -12.45
CA PRO A 319 -24.22 -10.20 -11.39
C PRO A 319 -23.10 -11.15 -10.91
N SER A 320 -23.00 -11.30 -9.59
CA SER A 320 -22.13 -12.26 -8.94
C SER A 320 -22.64 -13.70 -9.12
N VAL A 321 -21.74 -14.67 -8.98
CA VAL A 321 -22.13 -16.09 -8.97
C VAL A 321 -22.89 -16.42 -7.70
N ALA A 322 -24.07 -17.01 -7.87
CA ALA A 322 -24.93 -17.46 -6.78
C ALA A 322 -25.75 -18.69 -7.20
N ILE A 323 -26.33 -19.41 -6.23
CA ILE A 323 -27.26 -20.53 -6.45
C ILE A 323 -28.68 -20.10 -6.11
N GLY A 324 -29.62 -20.40 -7.00
CA GLY A 324 -31.05 -20.17 -6.79
C GLY A 324 -31.57 -18.87 -7.41
N ASP A 325 -32.87 -18.64 -7.24
CA ASP A 325 -33.56 -17.47 -7.78
C ASP A 325 -33.48 -16.30 -6.81
N TYR A 326 -33.00 -15.15 -7.31
CA TYR A 326 -32.89 -13.93 -6.53
C TYR A 326 -33.93 -12.89 -6.96
N PRO A 327 -34.61 -12.22 -6.01
CA PRO A 327 -35.67 -11.26 -6.33
C PRO A 327 -35.17 -10.02 -7.08
N ASN A 328 -33.86 -9.75 -7.04
CA ASN A 328 -33.26 -8.53 -7.59
C ASN A 328 -32.45 -8.76 -8.88
N GLY A 329 -32.49 -9.95 -9.49
CA GLY A 329 -31.79 -10.24 -10.73
C GLY A 329 -31.41 -11.71 -10.89
N THR A 330 -31.02 -12.10 -12.10
CA THR A 330 -30.51 -13.46 -12.37
C THR A 330 -29.01 -13.50 -12.10
N PRO A 331 -28.53 -14.26 -11.09
CA PRO A 331 -27.10 -14.38 -10.82
C PRO A 331 -26.38 -15.13 -11.94
N ALA A 332 -25.06 -14.99 -11.99
CA ALA A 332 -24.25 -15.82 -12.87
C ALA A 332 -24.26 -17.28 -12.39
N PRO A 333 -24.45 -18.29 -13.27
CA PRO A 333 -24.45 -19.67 -12.85
C PRO A 333 -23.06 -20.13 -12.38
N PRO A 334 -22.97 -21.06 -11.41
CA PRO A 334 -21.71 -21.64 -10.99
C PRO A 334 -20.86 -22.17 -12.15
N GLY A 335 -19.57 -21.88 -12.14
CA GLY A 335 -18.63 -22.23 -13.22
C GLY A 335 -18.57 -21.22 -14.36
N SER A 336 -19.31 -20.10 -14.29
CA SER A 336 -19.14 -18.98 -15.22
C SER A 336 -17.75 -18.33 -15.05
N PRO A 337 -17.14 -17.84 -16.15
CA PRO A 337 -15.97 -16.96 -16.08
C PRO A 337 -16.23 -15.73 -15.22
N SER A 338 -15.19 -15.13 -14.66
CA SER A 338 -15.31 -13.90 -13.91
C SER A 338 -15.71 -12.73 -14.82
N PRO A 339 -16.78 -11.97 -14.50
CA PRO A 339 -17.12 -10.77 -15.24
C PRO A 339 -16.27 -9.56 -14.85
N TYR A 340 -15.41 -9.68 -13.82
CA TYR A 340 -14.64 -8.58 -13.25
C TYR A 340 -13.23 -8.49 -13.84
N GLY A 341 -13.12 -8.75 -15.15
CA GLY A 341 -11.91 -8.58 -15.93
C GLY A 341 -10.73 -9.43 -15.45
N ILE A 342 -9.51 -8.92 -15.68
CA ILE A 342 -8.28 -9.56 -15.24
C ILE A 342 -8.27 -9.72 -13.71
N TRP A 343 -8.71 -8.71 -12.97
CA TRP A 343 -8.70 -8.73 -11.51
C TRP A 343 -9.53 -9.88 -10.94
N GLY A 344 -10.77 -10.04 -11.43
CA GLY A 344 -11.65 -11.13 -11.04
C GLY A 344 -11.13 -12.51 -11.38
N ALA A 345 -10.58 -12.67 -12.60
CA ALA A 345 -9.96 -13.92 -13.03
C ALA A 345 -8.75 -14.31 -12.15
N LEU A 346 -7.99 -13.34 -11.63
CA LEU A 346 -6.92 -13.61 -10.69
C LEU A 346 -7.44 -14.11 -9.32
N GLY A 347 -8.67 -13.78 -8.94
CA GLY A 347 -9.25 -14.24 -7.67
C GLY A 347 -9.84 -15.65 -7.72
N THR A 348 -10.13 -16.21 -8.89
CA THR A 348 -10.74 -17.54 -9.02
C THR A 348 -9.69 -18.64 -8.96
N ARG A 349 -10.04 -19.79 -8.34
CA ARG A 349 -9.20 -20.99 -8.35
C ARG A 349 -9.50 -21.95 -9.50
N ALA A 350 -10.74 -21.94 -10.02
CA ALA A 350 -11.23 -23.00 -10.90
C ALA A 350 -12.26 -22.53 -11.95
N ALA A 351 -12.18 -21.29 -12.43
CA ALA A 351 -13.01 -20.79 -13.53
C ALA A 351 -12.44 -21.13 -14.93
N ARG A 352 -11.24 -21.71 -14.97
CA ARG A 352 -10.39 -22.07 -16.12
C ARG A 352 -9.93 -20.87 -16.95
N GLU A 353 -9.66 -19.78 -16.26
CA GLU A 353 -9.25 -18.50 -16.86
C GLU A 353 -7.71 -18.42 -16.88
N VAL A 354 -7.12 -18.29 -18.07
CA VAL A 354 -5.68 -18.11 -18.23
C VAL A 354 -5.39 -16.63 -18.43
N VAL A 355 -4.79 -16.01 -17.41
CA VAL A 355 -4.41 -14.60 -17.43
C VAL A 355 -2.95 -14.46 -17.87
N ASN A 356 -2.67 -13.57 -18.83
CA ASN A 356 -1.28 -13.20 -19.14
C ASN A 356 -0.79 -12.13 -18.14
N LEU A 357 0.11 -12.54 -17.24
CA LEU A 357 0.61 -11.72 -16.12
C LEU A 357 1.66 -10.67 -16.51
N ASP A 358 1.99 -10.51 -17.80
CA ASP A 358 2.91 -9.47 -18.28
C ASP A 358 2.46 -8.03 -17.92
N VAL A 359 1.20 -7.88 -17.49
CA VAL A 359 0.57 -6.64 -17.02
C VAL A 359 0.89 -6.32 -15.55
N LEU A 360 1.29 -7.30 -14.73
CA LEU A 360 1.65 -7.09 -13.32
C LEU A 360 3.10 -6.62 -13.20
N GLN A 361 3.32 -5.34 -13.51
CA GLN A 361 4.63 -4.70 -13.39
C GLN A 361 4.72 -3.84 -12.12
N PRO A 362 5.89 -3.78 -11.46
CA PRO A 362 6.13 -2.80 -10.39
C PRO A 362 5.83 -1.37 -10.91
N PRO A 363 5.45 -0.44 -10.01
CA PRO A 363 4.77 0.80 -10.34
C PRO A 363 5.39 1.51 -11.55
N GLN A 364 4.63 1.59 -12.64
CA GLN A 364 5.00 2.43 -13.77
C GLN A 364 4.54 3.85 -13.47
N GLN A 365 5.46 4.69 -12.99
CA GLN A 365 5.22 6.14 -12.93
C GLN A 365 4.89 6.63 -14.36
N SER A 366 3.67 7.10 -14.58
CA SER A 366 3.23 7.62 -15.88
C SER A 366 3.71 9.06 -16.03
N PHE A 367 4.36 9.39 -17.14
CA PHE A 367 4.88 10.74 -17.42
C PHE A 367 3.91 11.52 -18.33
N THR A 368 3.71 12.81 -18.08
CA THR A 368 2.89 13.69 -18.92
C THR A 368 3.61 14.06 -20.23
N GLU A 369 2.88 14.53 -21.24
CA GLU A 369 3.48 14.97 -22.52
C GLU A 369 4.49 16.11 -22.34
N SER A 370 4.26 17.02 -21.39
CA SER A 370 5.19 18.10 -21.09
C SER A 370 6.50 17.57 -20.49
N GLN A 371 6.43 16.56 -19.63
CA GLN A 371 7.60 15.91 -19.05
C GLN A 371 8.38 15.12 -20.11
N LEU A 372 7.70 14.43 -21.02
CA LEU A 372 8.36 13.71 -22.11
C LEU A 372 9.15 14.68 -23.00
N LYS A 373 8.59 15.85 -23.33
CA LYS A 373 9.30 16.91 -24.07
C LYS A 373 10.51 17.46 -23.32
N GLU A 374 10.43 17.59 -21.99
CA GLU A 374 11.58 17.98 -21.19
C GLU A 374 12.69 16.92 -21.26
N PHE A 375 12.33 15.64 -21.19
CA PHE A 375 13.29 14.55 -21.28
C PHE A 375 13.93 14.39 -22.66
N GLU A 376 13.30 14.90 -23.73
CA GLU A 376 13.93 14.93 -25.06
C GLU A 376 15.19 15.81 -25.10
N SER A 377 15.30 16.79 -24.19
CA SER A 377 16.49 17.63 -24.05
C SER A 377 17.70 16.88 -23.45
N PHE A 378 17.48 15.71 -22.85
CA PHE A 378 18.56 14.93 -22.26
C PHE A 378 19.43 14.27 -23.34
N PRO A 379 20.74 14.06 -23.05
CA PRO A 379 21.63 13.45 -24.01
C PRO A 379 21.19 12.03 -24.34
N LEU A 380 21.23 11.69 -25.64
CA LEU A 380 21.02 10.33 -26.10
C LEU A 380 22.29 9.52 -25.79
N GLU A 381 22.15 8.48 -24.98
CA GLU A 381 23.26 7.64 -24.55
C GLU A 381 23.11 6.23 -25.09
N THR A 382 24.25 5.54 -25.24
CA THR A 382 24.24 4.11 -25.59
C THR A 382 24.35 3.29 -24.30
N TRP A 383 23.41 2.37 -24.12
CA TRP A 383 23.33 1.47 -22.98
C TRP A 383 23.59 0.05 -23.44
N ARG A 384 24.48 -0.67 -22.75
CA ARG A 384 24.84 -2.04 -23.11
C ARG A 384 24.27 -3.04 -22.12
N ASP A 385 23.93 -4.23 -22.60
CA ASP A 385 23.58 -5.35 -21.74
C ASP A 385 24.81 -5.88 -20.98
N VAL A 386 24.57 -6.67 -19.93
CA VAL A 386 25.64 -7.30 -19.11
C VAL A 386 26.64 -8.09 -19.96
N LYS A 387 26.16 -8.73 -21.04
CA LYS A 387 26.96 -9.62 -21.88
C LYS A 387 27.62 -8.90 -23.06
N GLY A 388 27.39 -7.60 -23.23
CA GLY A 388 27.90 -6.79 -24.35
C GLY A 388 27.39 -7.20 -25.74
N ARG A 389 26.31 -8.00 -25.82
CA ARG A 389 25.75 -8.53 -27.08
C ARG A 389 24.68 -7.62 -27.66
N GLY A 390 24.10 -6.74 -26.86
CA GLY A 390 23.06 -5.81 -27.28
C GLY A 390 23.33 -4.40 -26.77
N SER A 391 23.08 -3.41 -27.62
CA SER A 391 23.07 -2.01 -27.24
C SER A 391 21.75 -1.36 -27.61
N ILE A 392 21.32 -0.40 -26.79
CA ILE A 392 20.16 0.44 -27.06
C ILE A 392 20.57 1.90 -26.94
N GLN A 393 20.00 2.77 -27.77
CA GLN A 393 20.15 4.21 -27.63
C GLN A 393 18.92 4.78 -26.94
N ALA A 394 19.15 5.44 -25.81
CA ALA A 394 18.07 6.01 -25.02
C ALA A 394 18.60 7.12 -24.11
N ARG A 395 17.69 8.00 -23.70
CA ARG A 395 17.97 9.07 -22.74
C ARG A 395 17.66 8.60 -21.34
N GLN A 396 18.54 8.86 -20.38
CA GLN A 396 18.26 8.54 -18.98
C GLN A 396 17.30 9.55 -18.37
N ILE A 397 16.11 9.09 -18.00
CA ILE A 397 15.10 9.87 -17.29
C ILE A 397 15.42 9.87 -15.80
N ASP A 398 15.43 8.69 -15.19
CA ASP A 398 15.67 8.50 -13.75
C ASP A 398 16.26 7.10 -13.47
N VAL A 399 16.66 6.87 -12.23
CA VAL A 399 16.98 5.55 -11.69
C VAL A 399 16.18 5.36 -10.40
N ASP A 400 15.19 4.48 -10.42
CA ASP A 400 14.29 4.25 -9.28
C ASP A 400 14.17 2.77 -8.95
N ASN A 401 14.17 2.40 -7.66
CA ASN A 401 14.02 1.03 -7.18
C ASN A 401 14.88 -0.01 -7.94
N ASN A 402 16.15 0.33 -8.21
CA ASN A 402 17.11 -0.51 -8.95
C ASN A 402 16.76 -0.72 -10.45
N LEU A 403 15.83 0.08 -10.99
CA LEU A 403 15.46 0.15 -12.39
C LEU A 403 16.02 1.44 -13.01
N LEU A 404 16.71 1.27 -14.13
CA LEU A 404 17.07 2.36 -15.03
C LEU A 404 15.85 2.73 -15.90
N VAL A 405 15.42 3.99 -15.83
CA VAL A 405 14.29 4.51 -16.61
C VAL A 405 14.82 5.27 -17.82
N LEU A 406 14.44 4.80 -19.01
CA LEU A 406 14.98 5.25 -20.29
C LEU A 406 13.88 5.77 -21.20
N LEU A 407 14.08 6.93 -21.81
CA LEU A 407 13.28 7.40 -22.95
C LEU A 407 13.95 6.93 -24.23
N MET A 408 13.30 6.03 -24.94
CA MET A 408 13.76 5.51 -26.23
C MET A 408 13.59 6.56 -27.33
N SER A 409 14.31 6.40 -28.44
CA SER A 409 14.20 7.29 -29.60
C SER A 409 12.82 7.31 -30.26
N ASP A 410 12.00 6.28 -30.05
CA ASP A 410 10.61 6.18 -30.52
C ASP A 410 9.59 6.84 -29.56
N GLY A 411 10.08 7.58 -28.55
CA GLY A 411 9.25 8.26 -27.55
C GLY A 411 8.71 7.35 -26.44
N LYS A 412 9.02 6.05 -26.47
CA LYS A 412 8.55 5.12 -25.45
C LYS A 412 9.47 5.10 -24.23
N VAL A 413 8.89 5.02 -23.05
CA VAL A 413 9.63 4.82 -21.81
C VAL A 413 9.86 3.33 -21.58
N ARG A 414 11.11 2.94 -21.30
CA ARG A 414 11.50 1.58 -20.91
C ARG A 414 12.17 1.58 -19.55
N ARG A 415 11.87 0.57 -18.74
CA ARG A 415 12.49 0.36 -17.44
C ARG A 415 13.31 -0.92 -17.49
N ILE A 416 14.60 -0.83 -17.16
CA ILE A 416 15.54 -1.95 -17.25
C ILE A 416 16.18 -2.15 -15.89
N PRO A 417 16.12 -3.34 -15.27
CA PRO A 417 16.86 -3.62 -14.05
C PRO A 417 18.35 -3.31 -14.23
N LEU A 418 18.95 -2.58 -13.29
CA LEU A 418 20.37 -2.20 -13.36
C LEU A 418 21.28 -3.43 -13.44
N GLU A 419 20.88 -4.56 -12.86
CA GLU A 419 21.58 -5.85 -12.96
C GLU A 419 21.65 -6.42 -14.39
N LYS A 420 20.78 -5.95 -15.31
CA LYS A 420 20.77 -6.32 -16.73
C LYS A 420 21.54 -5.33 -17.61
N VAL A 421 22.03 -4.24 -17.03
CA VAL A 421 22.86 -3.23 -17.68
C VAL A 421 24.32 -3.50 -17.36
N ASN A 422 25.23 -3.16 -18.29
CA ASN A 422 26.66 -3.23 -18.02
C ASN A 422 27.02 -2.40 -16.77
N ARG A 423 27.95 -2.91 -15.97
CA ARG A 423 28.40 -2.30 -14.71
C ARG A 423 28.86 -0.85 -14.85
N GLU A 424 29.54 -0.50 -15.94
CA GLU A 424 30.00 0.88 -16.18
C GLU A 424 28.83 1.84 -16.44
N ASP A 425 27.88 1.42 -17.28
CA ASP A 425 26.68 2.19 -17.61
C ASP A 425 25.76 2.34 -16.39
N ALA A 426 25.62 1.29 -15.57
CA ALA A 426 24.86 1.33 -14.32
C ALA A 426 25.46 2.33 -13.31
N TYR A 427 26.79 2.35 -13.18
CA TYR A 427 27.48 3.31 -12.32
C TYR A 427 27.32 4.75 -12.83
N ARG A 428 27.45 4.97 -14.15
CA ARG A 428 27.21 6.28 -14.78
C ARG A 428 25.81 6.78 -14.44
N ALA A 429 24.79 5.92 -14.59
CA ALA A 429 23.41 6.32 -14.36
C ALA A 429 23.16 6.83 -12.93
N LEU A 430 23.70 6.12 -11.93
CA LEU A 430 23.59 6.53 -10.53
C LEU A 430 24.29 7.86 -10.27
N ARG A 431 25.46 8.07 -10.87
CA ARG A 431 26.22 9.31 -10.75
C ARG A 431 25.49 10.51 -11.36
N THR A 432 24.95 10.35 -12.57
CA THR A 432 24.22 11.43 -13.26
C THR A 432 22.98 11.87 -12.47
N LYS A 433 22.29 10.94 -11.81
CA LYS A 433 21.17 11.27 -10.91
C LYS A 433 21.63 12.14 -9.74
N GLN A 434 22.76 11.80 -9.13
CA GLN A 434 23.32 12.56 -8.01
C GLN A 434 23.70 13.99 -8.44
N GLU A 435 24.40 14.14 -9.57
CA GLU A 435 24.82 15.44 -10.09
C GLU A 435 23.61 16.36 -10.43
N ARG A 436 22.51 15.79 -10.94
CA ARG A 436 21.27 16.53 -11.19
C ARG A 436 20.62 17.02 -9.89
N LEU A 437 20.58 16.18 -8.86
CA LEU A 437 20.02 16.53 -7.55
C LEU A 437 20.80 17.68 -6.90
N ASP A 438 22.12 17.60 -6.95
CA ASP A 438 23.01 18.62 -6.39
C ASP A 438 22.82 19.97 -7.11
N GLY A 439 22.68 19.96 -8.45
CA GLY A 439 22.39 21.17 -9.24
C GLY A 439 21.02 21.78 -8.94
N MET A 440 19.98 20.95 -8.79
CA MET A 440 18.64 21.43 -8.42
C MET A 440 18.64 22.11 -7.05
N MET A 441 19.30 21.51 -6.06
CA MET A 441 19.40 22.10 -4.72
C MET A 441 20.18 23.41 -4.72
N ALA A 442 21.26 23.54 -5.51
CA ALA A 442 21.98 24.81 -5.64
C ALA A 442 21.05 25.93 -6.15
N THR A 443 20.30 25.68 -7.23
CA THR A 443 19.36 26.69 -7.77
C THR A 443 18.24 27.06 -6.81
N PHE A 444 17.70 26.07 -6.07
CA PHE A 444 16.69 26.31 -5.05
C PHE A 444 17.22 27.21 -3.93
N MET A 445 18.46 26.96 -3.48
CA MET A 445 19.09 27.74 -2.42
C MET A 445 19.33 29.18 -2.85
N ASP A 446 19.78 29.40 -4.08
CA ASP A 446 19.97 30.74 -4.63
C ASP A 446 18.63 31.50 -4.68
N ASP A 447 17.55 30.84 -5.11
CA ASP A 447 16.21 31.44 -5.17
C ASP A 447 15.64 31.74 -3.77
N MET A 448 15.89 30.90 -2.76
CA MET A 448 15.47 31.16 -1.38
C MET A 448 16.28 32.27 -0.71
N GLN A 449 17.58 32.37 -1.00
CA GLN A 449 18.41 33.50 -0.55
C GLN A 449 17.95 34.81 -1.17
N LEU A 450 17.54 34.79 -2.44
CA LEU A 450 16.93 35.94 -3.10
C LEU A 450 15.62 36.36 -2.41
N ALA A 451 14.76 35.38 -2.10
CA ALA A 451 13.50 35.61 -1.39
C ALA A 451 13.72 36.20 0.01
N LEU A 452 14.72 35.69 0.75
CA LEU A 452 15.15 36.24 2.03
C LEU A 452 15.61 37.70 1.89
N GLY A 453 16.44 37.99 0.88
CA GLY A 453 16.94 39.34 0.62
C GLY A 453 15.82 40.37 0.41
N TYR A 454 14.76 40.01 -0.33
CA TYR A 454 13.59 40.89 -0.50
C TYR A 454 12.86 41.15 0.83
N LEU A 455 12.70 40.13 1.68
CA LEU A 455 12.08 40.30 3.00
C LEU A 455 12.94 41.14 3.93
N GLU A 456 14.25 40.97 3.93
CA GLU A 456 15.18 41.76 4.71
C GLU A 456 15.14 43.24 4.32
N GLN A 457 15.10 43.52 3.02
CA GLN A 457 15.02 44.88 2.46
C GLN A 457 13.61 45.51 2.54
N LYS A 458 12.62 44.76 3.04
CA LYS A 458 11.20 45.16 3.13
C LYS A 458 10.55 45.41 1.76
N GLU A 459 11.05 44.77 0.71
CA GLU A 459 10.51 44.82 -0.65
C GLU A 459 9.39 43.80 -0.84
N PHE A 460 8.32 43.91 -0.06
CA PHE A 460 7.26 42.89 0.00
C PHE A 460 6.52 42.69 -1.32
N ALA A 461 6.34 43.75 -2.11
CA ALA A 461 5.71 43.65 -3.43
C ALA A 461 6.55 42.79 -4.38
N THR A 462 7.87 43.03 -4.43
CA THR A 462 8.82 42.25 -5.23
C THR A 462 8.90 40.81 -4.76
N PHE A 463 8.90 40.56 -3.44
CA PHE A 463 8.86 39.22 -2.87
C PHE A 463 7.63 38.43 -3.35
N VAL A 464 6.43 39.03 -3.30
CA VAL A 464 5.20 38.35 -3.73
C VAL A 464 5.22 38.07 -5.23
N ASP A 465 5.68 39.01 -6.05
CA ASP A 465 5.64 38.85 -7.50
C ASP A 465 6.71 37.85 -8.01
N GLU A 466 7.91 37.88 -7.44
CA GLU A 466 9.05 37.07 -7.90
C GLU A 466 9.15 35.71 -7.20
N CYS A 467 8.75 35.60 -5.93
CA CYS A 467 9.06 34.45 -5.09
C CYS A 467 7.82 33.66 -4.63
N VAL A 468 6.59 34.11 -4.91
CA VAL A 468 5.36 33.44 -4.48
C VAL A 468 4.53 32.96 -5.67
N LEU A 469 3.92 31.78 -5.53
CA LEU A 469 2.90 31.25 -6.41
C LEU A 469 1.60 31.05 -5.62
N PHE A 470 0.49 31.46 -6.23
CA PHE A 470 -0.85 31.24 -5.67
C PHE A 470 -1.47 30.04 -6.37
N ASN A 471 -2.09 29.15 -5.59
CA ASN A 471 -2.81 28.00 -6.13
C ASN A 471 -4.06 28.47 -6.91
N GLU A 472 -4.25 27.98 -8.14
CA GLU A 472 -5.22 28.54 -9.11
C GLU A 472 -6.70 28.18 -8.81
N SER A 473 -7.01 27.47 -7.71
CA SER A 473 -8.37 26.97 -7.43
C SER A 473 -9.30 27.94 -6.68
N THR A 474 -8.86 29.15 -6.33
CA THR A 474 -9.71 30.13 -5.62
C THR A 474 -9.73 31.48 -6.33
N ALA A 475 -10.92 31.91 -6.71
CA ALA A 475 -11.21 33.12 -7.50
C ALA A 475 -10.79 34.44 -6.82
N ASP A 476 -10.52 35.45 -7.67
CA ASP A 476 -10.21 36.87 -7.42
C ASP A 476 -8.78 37.18 -6.90
N HIS A 477 -7.83 37.34 -7.83
CA HIS A 477 -6.40 37.55 -7.54
C HIS A 477 -6.04 38.96 -7.01
N THR A 478 -6.99 39.90 -6.98
CA THR A 478 -6.70 41.31 -6.66
C THR A 478 -6.76 41.62 -5.16
N GLN A 479 -7.67 40.97 -4.41
CA GLN A 479 -7.78 41.13 -2.95
C GLN A 479 -6.70 40.37 -2.15
N PRO A 480 -6.32 39.12 -2.49
CA PRO A 480 -5.33 38.34 -1.75
C PRO A 480 -3.93 38.98 -1.79
N ARG A 481 -3.55 39.60 -2.91
CA ARG A 481 -2.22 40.22 -3.07
C ARG A 481 -2.01 41.40 -2.13
N GLN A 482 -2.94 42.36 -2.11
CA GLN A 482 -2.80 43.54 -1.24
C GLN A 482 -2.91 43.17 0.24
N GLN A 483 -3.78 42.21 0.56
CA GLN A 483 -3.91 41.67 1.90
C GLN A 483 -2.62 40.95 2.34
N LEU A 484 -2.04 40.09 1.50
CA LEU A 484 -0.77 39.41 1.79
C LEU A 484 0.38 40.40 1.97
N ILE A 485 0.52 41.41 1.11
CA ILE A 485 1.55 42.46 1.27
C ILE A 485 1.39 43.17 2.62
N SER A 486 0.15 43.44 3.06
CA SER A 486 -0.12 44.08 4.35
C SER A 486 0.17 43.16 5.55
N GLU A 487 -0.09 41.85 5.44
CA GLU A 487 0.16 40.86 6.48
C GLU A 487 1.65 40.48 6.58
N LEU A 488 2.38 40.49 5.46
CA LEU A 488 3.82 40.21 5.39
C LEU A 488 4.62 41.20 6.25
N ALA A 489 4.19 42.45 6.36
CA ALA A 489 4.84 43.42 7.26
C ALA A 489 4.74 42.99 8.75
N THR A 490 3.62 42.40 9.15
CA THR A 490 3.37 41.91 10.52
C THR A 490 4.09 40.59 10.80
N TYR A 491 4.16 39.69 9.82
CA TYR A 491 4.76 38.36 9.98
C TYR A 491 6.20 38.23 9.45
N ARG A 492 6.79 39.32 8.92
CA ARG A 492 8.16 39.39 8.36
C ARG A 492 9.20 38.67 9.21
N GLY A 493 9.23 38.92 10.51
CA GLY A 493 10.22 38.32 11.41
C GLY A 493 10.12 36.80 11.46
N ARG A 494 8.90 36.24 11.40
CA ARG A 494 8.69 34.79 11.39
C ARG A 494 9.06 34.15 10.06
N LEU A 495 8.77 34.84 8.95
CA LEU A 495 9.12 34.40 7.61
C LEU A 495 10.62 34.43 7.35
N ILE A 496 11.31 35.50 7.78
CA ILE A 496 12.78 35.58 7.74
C ILE A 496 13.36 34.43 8.56
N LEU A 497 12.89 34.21 9.78
CA LEU A 497 13.36 33.08 10.59
C LEU A 497 13.09 31.71 9.95
N ALA A 498 11.95 31.53 9.28
CA ALA A 498 11.62 30.29 8.59
C ALA A 498 12.51 30.08 7.35
N LEU A 499 12.76 31.13 6.56
CA LEU A 499 13.64 31.06 5.38
C LEU A 499 15.11 30.95 5.78
N ASP A 500 15.56 31.68 6.79
CA ASP A 500 16.87 31.51 7.41
C ASP A 500 17.05 30.10 7.94
N GLN A 501 16.02 29.51 8.54
CA GLN A 501 16.06 28.10 8.92
C GLN A 501 16.22 27.22 7.67
N VAL A 502 15.39 27.38 6.64
CA VAL A 502 15.50 26.63 5.37
C VAL A 502 16.89 26.78 4.73
N ILE A 503 17.47 27.98 4.75
CA ILE A 503 18.77 28.32 4.16
C ILE A 503 19.93 27.79 5.02
N ALA A 504 19.88 27.98 6.35
CA ALA A 504 20.88 27.48 7.29
C ALA A 504 20.84 25.95 7.45
N MET A 505 19.71 25.33 7.11
CA MET A 505 19.49 23.89 7.10
C MET A 505 20.18 23.17 5.92
N ALA A 506 20.70 23.90 4.94
CA ALA A 506 21.21 23.30 3.69
C ALA A 506 22.60 22.66 3.76
N PRO A 507 23.27 22.63 4.92
CA PRO A 507 24.21 21.52 5.15
C PRO A 507 24.30 20.96 6.58
N SER A 508 23.60 21.50 7.59
CA SER A 508 24.02 21.31 8.99
C SER A 508 23.02 20.70 10.00
N GLN A 509 21.69 20.70 9.79
CA GLN A 509 20.74 20.14 10.77
C GLN A 509 19.48 19.50 10.15
N GLN A 510 19.47 18.17 10.08
CA GLN A 510 18.36 17.35 9.54
C GLN A 510 17.59 16.52 10.58
N SER A 511 17.73 16.78 11.89
CA SER A 511 16.91 16.09 12.90
C SER A 511 15.44 16.53 12.89
N ASN A 512 15.13 17.67 12.25
CA ASN A 512 13.88 18.41 12.46
C ASN A 512 13.04 18.65 11.18
N TRP A 513 13.30 18.01 10.03
CA TRP A 513 12.45 18.17 8.82
C TRP A 513 12.65 17.05 7.77
N THR A 514 11.76 16.94 6.78
CA THR A 514 11.80 16.01 5.63
C THR A 514 11.44 16.74 4.33
N ALA A 515 12.17 16.50 3.23
CA ALA A 515 11.84 17.06 1.91
C ALA A 515 11.29 15.98 0.98
N GLN A 516 10.18 16.27 0.30
CA GLN A 516 9.61 15.46 -0.78
C GLN A 516 9.67 16.28 -2.07
N VAL A 517 10.13 15.67 -3.17
CA VAL A 517 10.09 16.29 -4.50
C VAL A 517 9.12 15.44 -5.30
N ASN A 518 8.04 16.05 -5.78
CA ASN A 518 7.08 15.41 -6.68
C ASN A 518 7.04 16.17 -8.02
N ALA A 519 6.20 15.71 -8.95
CA ALA A 519 6.05 16.31 -10.27
C ALA A 519 5.59 17.79 -10.24
N ASN A 520 5.08 18.28 -9.12
CA ASN A 520 4.46 19.59 -8.96
C ASN A 520 5.25 20.54 -8.04
N GLY A 521 6.34 20.09 -7.39
CA GLY A 521 7.13 20.94 -6.50
C GLY A 521 7.98 20.20 -5.45
N LEU A 522 8.65 21.00 -4.63
CA LEU A 522 9.39 20.66 -3.42
C LEU A 522 8.51 20.92 -2.19
N ILE A 523 8.28 19.92 -1.36
CA ILE A 523 7.55 20.00 -0.10
C ILE A 523 8.55 19.77 1.04
N LEU A 524 8.77 20.75 1.91
CA LEU A 524 9.54 20.58 3.14
C LEU A 524 8.57 20.47 4.33
N ASN A 525 8.56 19.33 5.01
CA ASN A 525 7.84 19.13 6.27
C ASN A 525 8.78 19.33 7.45
N ILE A 526 8.48 20.27 8.35
CA ILE A 526 9.26 20.47 9.58
C ILE A 526 8.70 19.56 10.69
N ARG A 527 9.52 18.66 11.26
CA ARG A 527 9.13 17.78 12.38
C ARG A 527 8.77 18.63 13.60
N GLY A 528 7.61 18.35 14.18
CA GLY A 528 7.11 19.03 15.38
C GLY A 528 6.22 20.24 15.09
N THR A 529 5.98 20.58 13.82
CA THR A 529 4.99 21.58 13.41
C THR A 529 4.04 20.98 12.36
N SER A 530 2.83 21.52 12.24
CA SER A 530 1.90 21.21 11.15
C SER A 530 2.21 22.01 9.87
N ALA A 531 3.26 22.84 9.89
CA ALA A 531 3.61 23.73 8.78
C ALA A 531 4.33 22.93 7.67
N LYS A 532 3.75 22.94 6.48
CA LYS A 532 4.36 22.43 5.26
C LYS A 532 4.83 23.61 4.42
N PHE A 533 6.09 23.57 3.99
CA PHE A 533 6.61 24.56 3.05
C PHE A 533 6.52 23.97 1.65
N HIS A 534 5.67 24.54 0.81
CA HIS A 534 5.52 24.12 -0.59
C HIS A 534 6.29 25.11 -1.47
N ALA A 535 7.09 24.61 -2.40
CA ALA A 535 7.75 25.41 -3.42
C ALA A 535 7.62 24.75 -4.78
N GLN A 536 7.31 25.50 -5.82
CA GLN A 536 7.13 25.00 -7.17
C GLN A 536 8.01 25.78 -8.13
N ARG A 537 8.53 25.10 -9.16
CA ARG A 537 9.31 25.76 -10.19
C ARG A 537 8.38 26.42 -11.20
N SER A 538 8.53 27.73 -11.40
CA SER A 538 7.78 28.51 -12.39
C SER A 538 8.69 29.55 -13.05
N ALA A 539 8.60 29.67 -14.38
CA ALA A 539 9.44 30.56 -15.19
C ALA A 539 10.96 30.42 -14.93
N GLY A 540 11.42 29.20 -14.60
CA GLY A 540 12.84 28.89 -14.37
C GLY A 540 13.33 29.06 -12.93
N ARG A 541 12.53 29.66 -12.04
CA ARG A 541 12.84 29.88 -10.61
C ARG A 541 11.97 29.03 -9.69
N TRP A 542 12.46 28.76 -8.49
CA TRP A 542 11.69 28.19 -7.40
C TRP A 542 10.89 29.27 -6.67
N LYS A 543 9.57 29.09 -6.60
CA LYS A 543 8.64 30.00 -5.92
C LYS A 543 7.88 29.27 -4.82
N ILE A 544 7.63 29.95 -3.71
CA ILE A 544 6.88 29.45 -2.55
C ILE A 544 5.40 29.38 -2.91
N LEU A 545 4.82 28.18 -2.84
CA LEU A 545 3.40 27.96 -3.07
C LEU A 545 2.64 28.24 -1.75
N LEU A 546 1.70 29.18 -1.81
CA LEU A 546 0.78 29.45 -0.71
C LEU A 546 -0.56 28.77 -1.03
N ASP A 547 -0.98 27.89 -0.11
CA ASP A 547 -2.32 27.28 -0.09
C ASP A 547 -3.32 28.16 0.68
#